data_AF-A0A9P9R673-F1
#
_entry.id   AF-A0A9P9R673-F1
#
_cell.length_a   1.000
_cell.length_b   1.000
_cell.length_c   1.000
_cell.angle_alpha   90.00
_cell.angle_beta   90.00
_cell.angle_gamma   90.00
#
_symmetry.space_group_name_H-M   'P 1'
#
loop_
_entity.id
_entity.type
_entity.pdbx_description
1 polymer ?
#
loop_
_entity_poly.entity_id
_entity_poly.type
_entity_poly.pdbx_seq_one_letter_code
_entity_poly.pdbx_strand_id
1 'polypeptide(L)'
;MDFELGIHSDSPIRVEPTKGGAYLWRYVPSVGAAVIFLLLFMVSFLYISWKIWKTRAYFCIVFVIGCFLEMVGYGVRAGAHSKTGKIMPFVVQNMFILISPALFAASIYMILGRVIISIRAEKHSMIKPSRLTKIFVLGDVLSFMVQGGGAGMGVIQNQSIAKWAERIVIIGLMIQIIAFGLFCVVAVVFHRRMKRAPTAASIGSLVPWESTLYMLYGVSILIMIRSIFRVVEYAQGYTGYSLSNEWTLYVFDALLMWIVTVIFAWRFPSQLDAGLSSSSDDVGLNYSPQK
;
A
#
# COMPACT_ATOMS: atom_id res chain seq x y z
N MET A 1 -5.32 -13.64 -41.63
CA MET A 1 -5.70 -12.22 -41.53
C MET A 1 -4.86 -11.66 -40.41
N ASP A 2 -3.66 -11.25 -40.82
CA ASP A 2 -2.54 -10.85 -40.00
C ASP A 2 -2.88 -9.56 -39.26
N PHE A 3 -2.81 -9.62 -37.93
CA PHE A 3 -2.92 -8.42 -37.10
C PHE A 3 -1.49 -7.92 -36.91
N GLU A 4 -1.09 -6.98 -37.77
CA GLU A 4 0.09 -6.14 -37.56
C GLU A 4 -0.05 -5.45 -36.21
N LEU A 5 0.61 -6.03 -35.20
CA LEU A 5 0.98 -5.31 -34.00
C LEU A 5 1.86 -4.15 -34.46
N GLY A 6 1.36 -2.92 -34.32
CA GLY A 6 2.12 -1.70 -34.47
C GLY A 6 3.28 -1.67 -33.48
N ILE A 7 4.34 -2.39 -33.82
CA ILE A 7 5.65 -2.32 -33.20
C ILE A 7 6.27 -1.04 -33.73
N HIS A 8 6.19 0.04 -32.95
CA HIS A 8 7.08 1.16 -33.20
C HIS A 8 8.53 0.66 -33.08
N SER A 9 9.22 0.78 -34.20
CA SER A 9 10.62 0.49 -34.46
C SER A 9 11.56 1.13 -33.42
N ASP A 10 12.69 0.47 -33.19
CA ASP A 10 13.94 0.97 -32.57
C ASP A 10 14.24 0.64 -31.09
N SER A 11 13.90 -0.58 -30.64
CA SER A 11 14.62 -1.18 -29.48
C SER A 11 15.11 -2.61 -29.80
N PRO A 12 16.38 -2.96 -29.48
CA PRO A 12 16.96 -4.26 -29.83
C PRO A 12 16.43 -5.45 -29.00
N ILE A 13 15.50 -5.21 -28.06
CA ILE A 13 14.97 -6.21 -27.14
C ILE A 13 13.48 -6.37 -27.43
N ARG A 14 13.05 -7.55 -27.85
CA ARG A 14 11.64 -7.89 -28.08
C ARG A 14 11.10 -8.67 -26.90
N VAL A 15 9.80 -8.53 -26.61
CA VAL A 15 9.17 -9.31 -25.54
C VAL A 15 9.24 -10.80 -25.90
N GLU A 16 9.89 -11.58 -25.06
CA GLU A 16 9.98 -13.03 -25.25
C GLU A 16 8.74 -13.76 -24.69
N PRO A 17 8.16 -14.72 -25.43
CA PRO A 17 7.11 -15.59 -24.91
C PRO A 17 7.67 -16.57 -23.86
N THR A 18 6.81 -17.00 -22.95
CA THR A 18 7.12 -18.10 -22.01
C THR A 18 7.32 -19.42 -22.74
N LYS A 19 7.89 -20.42 -22.05
CA LYS A 19 8.05 -21.79 -22.58
C LYS A 19 6.74 -22.43 -23.08
N GLY A 20 5.58 -21.90 -22.70
CA GLY A 20 4.25 -22.32 -23.17
C GLY A 20 3.65 -21.46 -24.29
N GLY A 21 4.43 -20.56 -24.92
CA GLY A 21 3.99 -19.72 -26.05
C GLY A 21 3.22 -18.46 -25.67
N ALA A 22 3.05 -18.18 -24.37
CA ALA A 22 2.29 -17.03 -23.89
C ALA A 22 3.19 -15.85 -23.53
N TYR A 23 2.81 -14.65 -23.95
CA TYR A 23 3.49 -13.40 -23.58
C TYR A 23 3.04 -12.95 -22.18
N LEU A 24 3.97 -12.79 -21.24
CA LEU A 24 3.69 -12.24 -19.90
C LEU A 24 3.60 -10.71 -19.89
N TRP A 25 4.32 -10.08 -20.82
CA TRP A 25 4.46 -8.64 -20.94
C TRP A 25 3.88 -8.18 -22.26
N ARG A 26 3.29 -6.97 -22.28
CA ARG A 26 2.82 -6.31 -23.51
C ARG A 26 3.77 -5.24 -24.02
N TYR A 27 4.67 -4.79 -23.15
CA TYR A 27 5.68 -3.79 -23.41
C TYR A 27 7.00 -4.26 -22.81
N VAL A 28 8.11 -3.74 -23.34
CA VAL A 28 9.43 -3.94 -22.74
C VAL A 28 9.53 -3.04 -21.52
N PRO A 29 9.79 -3.55 -20.31
CA PRO A 29 9.79 -2.73 -19.09
C PRO A 29 10.87 -1.64 -19.15
N SER A 30 10.51 -0.39 -18.95
CA SER A 30 11.50 0.70 -18.95
C SER A 30 12.44 0.57 -17.75
N VAL A 31 13.72 0.25 -18.03
CA VAL A 31 14.78 0.21 -17.02
C VAL A 31 14.93 1.58 -16.35
N GLY A 32 14.86 2.66 -17.14
CA GLY A 32 15.01 4.02 -16.62
C GLY A 32 13.94 4.35 -15.58
N ALA A 33 12.67 4.11 -15.90
CA ALA A 33 11.58 4.36 -14.96
C ALA A 33 11.67 3.45 -13.71
N ALA A 34 11.96 2.16 -13.89
CA ALA A 34 12.13 1.23 -12.78
C ALA A 34 13.27 1.65 -11.83
N VAL A 35 14.42 2.09 -12.38
CA VAL A 35 15.56 2.56 -11.59
C VAL A 35 15.24 3.86 -10.85
N ILE A 36 14.52 4.80 -11.46
CA ILE A 36 14.09 6.04 -10.78
C ILE A 36 13.25 5.69 -9.54
N PHE A 37 12.21 4.86 -9.71
CA PHE A 37 11.35 4.49 -8.58
C PHE A 37 12.07 3.62 -7.54
N LEU A 38 12.96 2.72 -7.97
CA LEU A 38 13.85 1.99 -7.05
C LEU A 38 14.64 2.95 -6.16
N LEU A 39 15.29 3.96 -6.74
CA LEU A 39 16.08 4.94 -5.98
C LEU A 39 15.20 5.79 -5.06
N LEU A 40 14.03 6.22 -5.54
CA LEU A 40 13.07 6.98 -4.75
C LEU A 40 12.59 6.19 -3.52
N PHE A 41 12.20 4.93 -3.69
CA PHE A 41 11.78 4.07 -2.58
C PHE A 41 12.94 3.67 -1.67
N MET A 42 14.16 3.52 -2.20
CA MET A 42 15.37 3.31 -1.39
C MET A 42 15.64 4.51 -0.47
N VAL A 43 15.57 5.74 -1.00
CA VAL A 43 15.72 6.96 -0.19
C VAL A 43 14.63 7.04 0.88
N SER A 44 13.36 6.80 0.53
CA SER A 44 12.25 6.77 1.48
C SER A 44 12.45 5.70 2.56
N PHE A 45 12.86 4.48 2.19
CA PHE A 45 13.15 3.39 3.10
C PHE A 45 14.26 3.76 4.10
N LEU A 46 15.39 4.27 3.62
CA LEU A 46 16.52 4.66 4.47
C LEU A 46 16.15 5.82 5.41
N TYR A 47 15.50 6.86 4.88
CA TYR A 47 15.11 8.02 5.69
C TYR A 47 14.11 7.66 6.78
N ILE A 48 13.04 6.93 6.45
CA ILE A 48 12.02 6.54 7.43
C ILE A 48 12.60 5.55 8.44
N SER A 49 13.46 4.62 8.02
CA SER A 49 14.17 3.70 8.93
C SER A 49 15.05 4.44 9.93
N TRP A 50 15.85 5.40 9.45
CA TRP A 50 16.67 6.27 10.31
C TRP A 50 15.80 7.05 11.30
N LYS A 51 14.67 7.57 10.84
CA LYS A 51 13.73 8.33 11.67
C LYS A 51 13.11 7.45 12.76
N ILE A 52 12.66 6.23 12.42
CA ILE A 52 12.16 5.23 13.38
C ILE A 52 13.21 4.94 14.44
N TRP A 53 14.46 4.72 14.02
CA TRP A 53 15.54 4.40 14.97
C TRP A 53 15.83 5.57 15.91
N LYS A 54 15.91 6.79 15.38
CA LYS A 54 16.17 8.02 16.16
C LYS A 54 15.05 8.33 17.14
N THR A 55 13.78 8.13 16.76
CA THR A 55 12.62 8.47 17.60
C THR A 55 12.02 7.29 18.34
N ARG A 56 12.61 6.08 18.20
CA ARG A 56 12.12 4.80 18.77
C ARG A 56 10.65 4.48 18.44
N ALA A 57 10.13 4.98 17.32
CA ALA A 57 8.74 4.82 16.91
C ALA A 57 8.51 3.47 16.19
N TYR A 58 8.73 2.36 16.90
CA TYR A 58 8.71 1.01 16.32
C TYR A 58 7.35 0.59 15.75
N PHE A 59 6.26 1.28 16.11
CA PHE A 59 4.95 1.03 15.50
C PHE A 59 4.90 1.37 14.00
N CYS A 60 5.84 2.17 13.49
CA CYS A 60 5.95 2.49 12.06
C CYS A 60 6.72 1.43 11.25
N ILE A 61 7.20 0.33 11.86
CA ILE A 61 7.95 -0.73 11.15
C ILE A 61 7.16 -1.29 9.96
N VAL A 62 5.85 -1.47 10.11
CA VAL A 62 4.98 -1.99 9.03
C VAL A 62 5.05 -1.09 7.78
N PHE A 63 5.18 0.22 7.96
CA PHE A 63 5.30 1.18 6.86
C PHE A 63 6.65 1.06 6.16
N VAL A 64 7.73 0.88 6.94
CA VAL A 64 9.09 0.67 6.39
C VAL A 64 9.19 -0.65 5.64
N ILE A 65 8.54 -1.71 6.11
CA ILE A 65 8.44 -2.97 5.36
C ILE A 65 7.76 -2.73 4.01
N GLY A 66 6.68 -1.94 3.97
CA GLY A 66 6.06 -1.53 2.69
C GLY A 66 7.02 -0.80 1.76
N CYS A 67 7.83 0.13 2.27
CA CYS A 67 8.85 0.83 1.46
C CYS A 67 9.93 -0.14 0.92
N PHE A 68 10.34 -1.10 1.75
CA PHE A 68 11.29 -2.14 1.35
C PHE A 68 10.72 -3.04 0.24
N LEU A 69 9.45 -3.43 0.34
CA LEU A 69 8.79 -4.23 -0.69
C LEU A 69 8.69 -3.46 -2.02
N GLU A 70 8.32 -2.17 -2.04
CA GLU A 70 8.36 -1.37 -3.27
C GLU A 70 9.78 -1.31 -3.87
N MET A 71 10.79 -1.06 -3.03
CA MET A 71 12.20 -1.03 -3.46
C MET A 71 12.61 -2.35 -4.13
N VAL A 72 12.33 -3.50 -3.49
CA VAL A 72 12.64 -4.81 -4.07
C VAL A 72 11.82 -5.06 -5.34
N GLY A 73 10.54 -4.69 -5.35
CA GLY A 73 9.65 -4.84 -6.49
C GLY A 73 10.17 -4.12 -7.74
N TYR A 74 10.52 -2.84 -7.62
CA TYR A 74 11.12 -2.08 -8.73
C TYR A 74 12.54 -2.52 -9.08
N GLY A 75 13.31 -3.04 -8.12
CA GLY A 75 14.62 -3.65 -8.38
C GLY A 75 14.51 -4.92 -9.24
N VAL A 76 13.55 -5.80 -8.92
CA VAL A 76 13.25 -6.99 -9.73
C VAL A 76 12.72 -6.58 -11.10
N ARG A 77 11.89 -5.53 -11.18
CA ARG A 77 11.38 -4.98 -12.45
C ARG A 77 12.49 -4.46 -13.35
N ALA A 78 13.46 -3.73 -12.80
CA ALA A 78 14.64 -3.27 -13.55
C ALA A 78 15.47 -4.45 -14.08
N GLY A 79 15.65 -5.50 -13.27
CA GLY A 79 16.35 -6.72 -13.67
C GLY A 79 15.57 -7.64 -14.61
N ALA A 80 14.25 -7.48 -14.72
CA ALA A 80 13.38 -8.27 -15.59
C ALA A 80 13.44 -7.84 -17.07
N HIS A 81 14.03 -6.68 -17.37
CA HIS A 81 14.15 -6.13 -18.73
C HIS A 81 14.75 -7.12 -19.74
N SER A 82 15.77 -7.89 -19.34
CA SER A 82 16.44 -8.88 -20.21
C SER A 82 15.92 -10.31 -20.02
N LYS A 83 14.84 -10.51 -19.25
CA LYS A 83 14.31 -11.84 -18.86
C LYS A 83 12.78 -11.89 -18.91
N THR A 84 12.17 -11.24 -19.91
CA THR A 84 10.71 -11.12 -20.04
C THR A 84 9.98 -12.46 -20.21
N GLY A 85 10.66 -13.51 -20.70
CA GLY A 85 10.09 -14.85 -20.83
C GLY A 85 10.05 -15.68 -19.53
N LYS A 86 10.60 -15.16 -18.42
CA LYS A 86 10.60 -15.86 -17.12
C LYS A 86 9.39 -15.43 -16.28
N ILE A 87 8.61 -16.40 -15.84
CA ILE A 87 7.42 -16.19 -15.01
C ILE A 87 7.80 -15.70 -13.61
N MET A 88 8.90 -16.21 -13.04
CA MET A 88 9.27 -15.91 -11.65
C MET A 88 9.58 -14.42 -11.39
N PRO A 89 10.41 -13.72 -12.19
CA PRO A 89 10.61 -12.27 -12.02
C PRO A 89 9.32 -11.46 -12.18
N PHE A 90 8.44 -11.86 -13.10
CA PHE A 90 7.15 -11.21 -13.33
C PHE A 90 6.21 -11.37 -12.13
N VAL A 91 6.16 -12.56 -11.52
CA VAL A 91 5.33 -12.80 -10.34
C VAL A 91 5.89 -12.05 -9.14
N VAL A 92 7.20 -12.15 -8.89
CA VAL A 92 7.85 -11.56 -7.72
C VAL A 92 7.73 -10.03 -7.69
N GLN A 93 7.99 -9.34 -8.81
CA GLN A 93 7.84 -7.88 -8.85
C GLN A 93 6.39 -7.45 -8.55
N ASN A 94 5.41 -8.16 -9.10
CA ASN A 94 4.00 -7.78 -9.01
C ASN A 94 3.51 -8.03 -7.58
N MET A 95 3.92 -9.14 -6.96
CA MET A 95 3.61 -9.41 -5.56
C MET A 95 4.16 -8.31 -4.66
N PHE A 96 5.42 -7.92 -4.82
CA PHE A 96 6.01 -6.91 -3.94
C PHE A 96 5.40 -5.52 -4.13
N ILE A 97 5.21 -5.06 -5.37
CA ILE A 97 4.58 -3.77 -5.66
C ILE A 97 3.13 -3.71 -5.14
N LEU A 98 2.44 -4.85 -5.11
CA LEU A 98 1.01 -4.88 -4.79
C LEU A 98 0.71 -5.19 -3.32
N ILE A 99 1.64 -5.83 -2.59
CA ILE A 99 1.54 -5.99 -1.13
C ILE A 99 1.85 -4.66 -0.41
N SER A 100 2.75 -3.84 -0.96
CA SER A 100 3.23 -2.62 -0.31
C SER A 100 2.14 -1.63 0.11
N PRO A 101 1.14 -1.28 -0.72
CA PRO A 101 0.03 -0.40 -0.35
C PRO A 101 -0.83 -0.96 0.77
N ALA A 102 -0.99 -2.29 0.83
CA ALA A 102 -1.73 -2.93 1.90
C ALA A 102 -1.01 -2.76 3.25
N LEU A 103 0.32 -2.77 3.25
CA LEU A 103 1.14 -2.45 4.42
C LEU A 103 1.10 -0.95 4.77
N PHE A 104 1.07 -0.06 3.78
CA PHE A 104 0.87 1.37 4.04
C PHE A 104 -0.50 1.65 4.67
N ALA A 105 -1.57 1.07 4.10
CA ALA A 105 -2.90 1.12 4.68
C ALA A 105 -2.85 0.62 6.12
N ALA A 106 -2.34 -0.58 6.36
CA ALA A 106 -2.20 -1.18 7.70
C ALA A 106 -1.53 -0.24 8.72
N SER A 107 -0.47 0.44 8.30
CA SER A 107 0.26 1.39 9.15
C SER A 107 -0.61 2.59 9.55
N ILE A 108 -1.41 3.13 8.63
CA ILE A 108 -2.37 4.23 8.90
C ILE A 108 -3.42 3.80 9.92
N TYR A 109 -3.92 2.56 9.83
CA TYR A 109 -4.84 2.01 10.85
C TYR A 109 -4.19 1.96 12.24
N MET A 110 -2.94 1.49 12.32
CA MET A 110 -2.21 1.42 13.58
C MET A 110 -1.99 2.81 14.19
N ILE A 111 -1.68 3.81 13.34
CA ILE A 111 -1.48 5.19 13.77
C ILE A 111 -2.79 5.81 14.24
N LEU A 112 -3.88 5.63 13.50
CA LEU A 112 -5.20 6.12 13.94
C LEU A 112 -5.60 5.48 15.27
N GLY A 113 -5.37 4.17 15.44
CA GLY A 113 -5.60 3.47 16.71
C GLY A 113 -4.82 4.10 17.87
N ARG A 114 -3.54 4.42 17.67
CA ARG A 114 -2.73 5.12 18.68
C ARG A 114 -3.21 6.53 18.97
N VAL A 115 -3.63 7.28 17.94
CA VAL A 115 -4.23 8.61 18.14
C VAL A 115 -5.47 8.52 19.03
N ILE A 116 -6.36 7.57 18.76
CA ILE A 116 -7.59 7.33 19.56
C ILE A 116 -7.26 7.04 21.03
N ILE A 117 -6.29 6.15 21.28
CA ILE A 117 -5.86 5.79 22.63
C ILE A 117 -5.20 7.00 23.32
N SER A 118 -4.32 7.71 22.61
CA SER A 118 -3.54 8.84 23.17
C SER A 118 -4.42 9.99 23.67
N ILE A 119 -5.60 10.20 23.08
CA ILE A 119 -6.53 11.25 23.51
C ILE A 119 -7.64 10.74 24.44
N ARG A 120 -7.49 9.51 24.95
CA ARG A 120 -8.45 8.83 25.85
C ARG A 120 -9.87 8.73 25.28
N ALA A 121 -9.99 8.67 23.94
CA ALA A 121 -11.27 8.55 23.24
C ALA A 121 -11.69 7.09 23.03
N GLU A 122 -11.21 6.17 23.87
CA GLU A 122 -11.54 4.73 23.81
C GLU A 122 -13.06 4.50 23.92
N LYS A 123 -13.77 5.29 24.73
CA LYS A 123 -15.24 5.24 24.87
C LYS A 123 -16.00 5.65 23.59
N HIS A 124 -15.31 6.13 22.57
CA HIS A 124 -15.90 6.57 21.30
C HIS A 124 -15.54 5.70 20.10
N SER A 125 -14.61 4.75 20.25
CA SER A 125 -14.13 3.91 19.14
C SER A 125 -14.40 2.43 19.40
N MET A 126 -15.55 1.95 18.92
CA MET A 126 -16.03 0.59 19.13
C MET A 126 -15.59 -0.39 18.03
N ILE A 127 -14.35 -0.29 17.52
CA ILE A 127 -13.83 -1.25 16.53
C ILE A 127 -12.36 -1.57 16.85
N LYS A 128 -12.07 -2.84 17.12
CA LYS A 128 -10.70 -3.38 17.23
C LYS A 128 -10.06 -3.42 15.83
N PRO A 129 -9.14 -2.51 15.46
CA PRO A 129 -8.73 -2.31 14.06
C PRO A 129 -7.84 -3.42 13.49
N SER A 130 -7.20 -4.21 14.35
CA SER A 130 -6.11 -5.13 13.96
C SER A 130 -6.56 -6.40 13.21
N ARG A 131 -7.84 -6.77 13.24
CA ARG A 131 -8.35 -7.98 12.57
C ARG A 131 -8.77 -7.74 11.12
N LEU A 132 -9.42 -6.62 10.82
CA LEU A 132 -9.83 -6.28 9.45
C LEU A 132 -8.60 -6.12 8.54
N THR A 133 -7.56 -5.46 9.02
CA THR A 133 -6.32 -5.23 8.27
C THR A 133 -5.56 -6.53 7.95
N LYS A 134 -5.56 -7.51 8.87
CA LYS A 134 -4.90 -8.81 8.63
C LYS A 134 -5.64 -9.63 7.58
N ILE A 135 -6.97 -9.65 7.63
CA ILE A 135 -7.81 -10.34 6.64
C ILE A 135 -7.64 -9.71 5.26
N PHE A 136 -7.54 -8.38 5.20
CA PHE A 136 -7.30 -7.62 3.98
C PHE A 136 -5.96 -7.96 3.31
N VAL A 137 -4.85 -7.90 4.06
CA VAL A 137 -3.51 -8.20 3.51
C VAL A 137 -3.43 -9.66 3.05
N LEU A 138 -4.03 -10.59 3.81
CA LEU A 138 -4.12 -11.99 3.37
C LEU A 138 -4.95 -12.15 2.10
N GLY A 139 -6.08 -11.43 1.98
CA GLY A 139 -6.96 -11.48 0.82
C GLY A 139 -6.26 -11.04 -0.47
N ASP A 140 -5.50 -9.95 -0.43
CA ASP A 140 -4.70 -9.49 -1.57
C ASP A 140 -3.63 -10.54 -1.92
N VAL A 141 -2.82 -10.98 -0.95
CA VAL A 141 -1.74 -11.96 -1.17
C VAL A 141 -2.28 -13.26 -1.78
N LEU A 142 -3.39 -13.79 -1.26
CA LEU A 142 -4.02 -15.01 -1.78
C LEU A 142 -4.54 -14.81 -3.20
N SER A 143 -5.13 -13.65 -3.50
CA SER A 143 -5.56 -13.29 -4.86
C SER A 143 -4.36 -13.24 -5.84
N PHE A 144 -3.18 -12.83 -5.38
CA PHE A 144 -1.95 -12.86 -6.18
C PHE A 144 -1.33 -14.23 -6.32
N MET A 145 -1.38 -15.09 -5.30
CA MET A 145 -0.92 -16.47 -5.44
C MET A 145 -1.77 -17.24 -6.47
N VAL A 146 -3.07 -16.96 -6.52
CA VAL A 146 -3.97 -17.52 -7.55
C VAL A 146 -3.61 -17.02 -8.96
N GLN A 147 -3.27 -15.74 -9.12
CA GLN A 147 -2.84 -15.17 -10.41
C GLN A 147 -1.43 -15.59 -10.84
N GLY A 148 -0.45 -15.52 -9.94
CA GLY A 148 0.94 -15.86 -10.19
C GLY A 148 1.15 -17.37 -10.35
N GLY A 149 0.38 -18.17 -9.62
CA GLY A 149 0.27 -19.62 -9.84
C GLY A 149 -0.44 -19.96 -11.15
N GLY A 150 -1.47 -19.20 -11.53
CA GLY A 150 -2.15 -19.33 -12.82
C GLY A 150 -1.23 -19.02 -14.01
N ALA A 151 -0.45 -17.94 -13.95
CA ALA A 151 0.54 -17.63 -14.99
C ALA A 151 1.66 -18.70 -15.09
N GLY A 152 1.93 -19.43 -13.99
CA GLY A 152 2.98 -20.45 -13.86
C GLY A 152 2.60 -21.87 -14.27
N MET A 153 1.33 -22.26 -14.10
CA MET A 153 0.90 -23.67 -14.23
C MET A 153 -0.26 -23.81 -15.21
N GLY A 154 0.00 -23.94 -16.52
CA GLY A 154 -0.98 -24.45 -17.49
C GLY A 154 -2.32 -23.69 -17.67
N VAL A 155 -2.64 -22.68 -16.85
CA VAL A 155 -3.91 -21.94 -16.90
C VAL A 155 -4.01 -21.11 -18.17
N ILE A 156 -2.88 -20.80 -18.80
CA ILE A 156 -2.86 -20.12 -20.10
C ILE A 156 -3.47 -21.00 -21.22
N GLN A 157 -3.52 -22.32 -21.05
CA GLN A 157 -4.21 -23.22 -21.98
C GLN A 157 -5.71 -23.35 -21.69
N ASN A 158 -6.18 -23.00 -20.49
CA ASN A 158 -7.59 -23.11 -20.12
C ASN A 158 -8.22 -21.75 -19.78
N GLN A 159 -8.80 -21.13 -20.81
CA GLN A 159 -9.52 -19.84 -20.78
C GLN A 159 -10.56 -19.74 -19.65
N SER A 160 -11.15 -20.85 -19.20
CA SER A 160 -12.12 -20.85 -18.11
C SER A 160 -11.46 -20.57 -16.75
N ILE A 161 -10.32 -21.19 -16.47
CA ILE A 161 -9.59 -21.03 -15.20
C ILE A 161 -9.00 -19.62 -15.11
N ALA A 162 -8.51 -19.07 -16.23
CA ALA A 162 -8.01 -17.70 -16.29
C ALA A 162 -9.08 -16.66 -15.93
N LYS A 163 -10.29 -16.80 -16.49
CA LYS A 163 -11.44 -15.91 -16.19
C LYS A 163 -11.89 -16.01 -14.74
N TRP A 164 -11.87 -17.21 -14.15
CA TRP A 164 -12.20 -17.39 -12.74
C TRP A 164 -11.17 -16.74 -11.82
N ALA A 165 -9.87 -16.90 -12.14
CA ALA A 165 -8.79 -16.24 -11.40
C ALA A 165 -8.92 -14.71 -11.44
N GLU A 166 -9.16 -14.13 -12.62
CA GLU A 166 -9.40 -12.68 -12.79
C GLU A 166 -10.59 -12.18 -11.94
N ARG A 167 -11.71 -12.91 -11.94
CA ARG A 167 -12.89 -12.56 -11.13
C ARG A 167 -12.62 -12.58 -9.63
N ILE A 168 -11.90 -13.59 -9.12
CA ILE A 168 -11.55 -13.69 -7.69
C ILE A 168 -10.75 -12.47 -7.25
N VAL A 169 -9.86 -12.00 -8.12
CA VAL A 169 -8.98 -10.86 -7.84
C VAL A 169 -9.77 -9.57 -7.79
N ILE A 170 -10.63 -9.33 -8.77
CA ILE A 170 -11.51 -8.14 -8.79
C ILE A 170 -12.38 -8.11 -7.54
N ILE A 171 -12.94 -9.25 -7.12
CA ILE A 171 -13.73 -9.36 -5.88
C ILE A 171 -12.89 -8.98 -4.66
N GLY A 172 -11.65 -9.49 -4.56
CA GLY A 172 -10.72 -9.14 -3.48
C GLY A 172 -10.46 -7.63 -3.41
N LEU A 173 -10.11 -7.02 -4.55
CA LEU A 173 -9.84 -5.59 -4.65
C LEU A 173 -11.08 -4.74 -4.30
N MET A 174 -12.27 -5.16 -4.71
CA MET A 174 -13.53 -4.47 -4.36
C MET A 174 -13.82 -4.50 -2.87
N ILE A 175 -13.67 -5.67 -2.23
CA ILE A 175 -13.80 -5.81 -0.77
C ILE A 175 -12.77 -4.90 -0.07
N GLN A 176 -11.55 -4.83 -0.59
CA GLN A 176 -10.50 -3.96 -0.10
C GLN A 176 -10.92 -2.47 -0.17
N ILE A 177 -11.44 -1.99 -1.30
CA ILE A 177 -11.92 -0.60 -1.43
C ILE A 177 -13.03 -0.30 -0.41
N ILE A 178 -14.03 -1.19 -0.28
CA ILE A 178 -15.16 -0.98 0.64
C ILE A 178 -14.67 -0.92 2.09
N ALA A 179 -13.81 -1.87 2.50
CA ALA A 179 -13.26 -1.91 3.85
C ALA A 179 -12.39 -0.68 4.16
N PHE A 180 -11.58 -0.24 3.20
CA PHE A 180 -10.76 0.96 3.35
C PHE A 180 -11.60 2.25 3.37
N GLY A 181 -12.68 2.29 2.59
CA GLY A 181 -13.65 3.39 2.60
C GLY A 181 -14.35 3.52 3.94
N LEU A 182 -14.82 2.39 4.51
CA LEU A 182 -15.41 2.36 5.85
C LEU A 182 -14.44 2.91 6.91
N PHE A 183 -13.16 2.57 6.81
CA PHE A 183 -12.14 3.14 7.69
C PHE A 183 -12.00 4.65 7.56
N CYS A 184 -11.96 5.17 6.34
CA CYS A 184 -11.92 6.61 6.11
C CYS A 184 -13.14 7.31 6.75
N VAL A 185 -14.33 6.72 6.63
CA VAL A 185 -15.55 7.22 7.29
C VAL A 185 -15.39 7.22 8.81
N VAL A 186 -14.90 6.12 9.40
CA VAL A 186 -14.66 6.05 10.86
C VAL A 186 -13.67 7.13 11.31
N ALA A 187 -12.59 7.36 10.56
CA ALA A 187 -11.62 8.41 10.86
C ALA A 187 -12.24 9.82 10.78
N VAL A 188 -13.14 10.07 9.83
CA VAL A 188 -13.88 11.35 9.71
C VAL A 188 -14.88 11.53 10.84
N VAL A 189 -15.66 10.48 11.16
CA VAL A 189 -16.62 10.51 12.28
C VAL A 189 -15.90 10.78 13.60
N PHE A 190 -14.76 10.12 13.83
CA PHE A 190 -13.91 10.34 14.99
C PHE A 190 -13.46 11.79 15.12
N HIS A 191 -12.91 12.36 14.04
CA HIS A 191 -12.48 13.76 14.00
C HIS A 191 -13.64 14.72 14.29
N ARG A 192 -14.80 14.52 13.65
CA ARG A 192 -16.00 15.36 13.90
C ARG A 192 -16.46 15.27 15.35
N ARG A 193 -16.42 14.08 15.95
CA ARG A 193 -16.83 13.86 17.33
C ARG A 193 -15.88 14.55 18.31
N MET A 194 -14.57 14.47 18.04
CA MET A 194 -13.54 15.19 18.81
C MET A 194 -13.66 16.71 18.73
N LYS A 195 -13.99 17.27 17.55
CA LYS A 195 -14.22 18.72 17.41
C LYS A 195 -15.47 19.21 18.14
N ARG A 196 -16.48 18.35 18.30
CA ARG A 196 -17.74 18.69 19.00
C ARG A 196 -17.64 18.54 20.52
N ALA A 197 -16.91 17.53 20.98
CA ALA A 197 -16.70 17.26 22.40
C ALA A 197 -15.22 16.99 22.66
N PRO A 198 -14.38 18.05 22.70
CA PRO A 198 -12.95 17.88 22.95
C PRO A 198 -12.75 17.26 24.33
N THR A 199 -11.95 16.20 24.38
CA THR A 199 -11.60 15.55 25.66
C THR A 199 -10.64 16.47 26.42
N ALA A 200 -10.65 16.47 27.76
CA ALA A 200 -9.71 17.25 28.56
C ALA A 200 -8.23 16.98 28.18
N ALA A 201 -7.91 15.72 27.82
CA ALA A 201 -6.60 15.32 27.30
C ALA A 201 -6.26 15.86 25.89
N SER A 202 -7.22 16.41 25.15
CA SER A 202 -7.03 17.07 23.85
C SER A 202 -6.80 18.58 24.01
N ILE A 203 -7.17 19.16 25.17
CA ILE A 203 -7.04 20.59 25.46
C ILE A 203 -5.74 20.76 26.23
N GLY A 204 -4.69 21.25 25.57
CA GLY A 204 -3.35 21.43 26.17
C GLY A 204 -2.39 20.25 25.99
N SER A 205 -2.73 19.26 25.15
CA SER A 205 -1.85 18.13 24.86
C SER A 205 -0.65 18.55 24.00
N LEU A 206 0.54 18.07 24.36
CA LEU A 206 1.77 18.17 23.57
C LEU A 206 1.71 17.35 22.27
N VAL A 207 0.66 16.54 22.08
CA VAL A 207 0.52 15.61 20.96
C VAL A 207 -0.25 16.29 19.82
N PRO A 208 0.35 16.46 18.62
CA PRO A 208 -0.28 17.10 17.47
C PRO A 208 -1.25 16.15 16.76
N TRP A 209 -2.32 15.76 17.47
CA TRP A 209 -3.30 14.79 17.02
C TRP A 209 -4.04 15.24 15.76
N GLU A 210 -4.42 16.52 15.66
CA GLU A 210 -5.13 17.07 14.50
C GLU A 210 -4.25 17.06 13.24
N SER A 211 -2.98 17.43 13.39
CA SER A 211 -2.02 17.44 12.30
C SER A 211 -1.65 16.02 11.84
N THR A 212 -1.64 15.05 12.77
CA THR A 212 -1.52 13.63 12.44
C THR A 212 -2.75 13.13 11.67
N LEU A 213 -3.96 13.56 12.03
CA LEU A 213 -5.18 13.22 11.28
C LEU A 213 -5.17 13.79 9.85
N TYR A 214 -4.70 15.03 9.65
CA TYR A 214 -4.57 15.61 8.31
C TYR A 214 -3.58 14.81 7.43
N MET A 215 -2.45 14.37 7.99
CA MET A 215 -1.55 13.44 7.30
C MET A 215 -2.25 12.13 6.94
N LEU A 216 -2.98 11.52 7.89
CA LEU A 216 -3.71 10.28 7.64
C LEU A 216 -4.74 10.44 6.52
N TYR A 217 -5.45 11.57 6.44
CA TYR A 217 -6.38 11.84 5.34
C TYR A 217 -5.68 11.98 3.99
N GLY A 218 -4.59 12.76 3.93
CA GLY A 218 -3.83 12.93 2.69
C GLY A 218 -3.31 11.61 2.15
N VAL A 219 -2.72 10.78 3.02
CA VAL A 219 -2.25 9.45 2.64
C VAL A 219 -3.41 8.52 2.27
N SER A 220 -4.53 8.56 3.00
CA SER A 220 -5.68 7.69 2.71
C SER A 220 -6.31 8.00 1.36
N ILE A 221 -6.39 9.28 0.96
CA ILE A 221 -6.91 9.66 -0.36
C ILE A 221 -6.04 9.07 -1.47
N LEU A 222 -4.71 9.16 -1.36
CA LEU A 222 -3.79 8.63 -2.37
C LEU A 222 -3.88 7.10 -2.48
N ILE A 223 -3.97 6.39 -1.36
CA ILE A 223 -4.17 4.94 -1.34
C ILE A 223 -5.52 4.57 -1.95
N MET A 224 -6.58 5.32 -1.64
CA MET A 224 -7.92 5.09 -2.21
C MET A 224 -7.92 5.25 -3.73
N ILE A 225 -7.31 6.32 -4.24
CA ILE A 225 -7.18 6.56 -5.68
C ILE A 225 -6.49 5.37 -6.34
N ARG A 226 -5.34 4.93 -5.80
CA ARG A 226 -4.63 3.73 -6.29
C ARG A 226 -5.54 2.50 -6.30
N SER A 227 -6.24 2.20 -5.22
CA SER A 227 -7.09 1.01 -5.14
C SER A 227 -8.20 1.02 -6.19
N ILE A 228 -8.82 2.19 -6.44
CA ILE A 228 -9.83 2.36 -7.51
C ILE A 228 -9.20 2.14 -8.88
N PHE A 229 -8.04 2.74 -9.15
CA PHE A 229 -7.33 2.53 -10.42
C PHE A 229 -6.98 1.06 -10.63
N ARG A 230 -6.54 0.36 -9.58
CA ARG A 230 -6.26 -1.08 -9.65
C ARG A 230 -7.52 -1.87 -10.01
N VAL A 231 -8.66 -1.61 -9.38
CA VAL A 231 -9.92 -2.26 -9.77
C VAL A 231 -10.26 -2.00 -11.24
N VAL A 232 -10.13 -0.75 -11.71
CA VAL A 232 -10.41 -0.41 -13.11
C VAL A 232 -9.45 -1.14 -14.06
N GLU A 233 -8.16 -1.19 -13.73
CA GLU A 233 -7.15 -1.89 -14.51
C GLU A 233 -7.46 -3.39 -14.63
N TYR A 234 -7.80 -4.04 -13.51
CA TYR A 234 -8.16 -5.47 -13.52
C TYR A 234 -9.53 -5.72 -14.19
N ALA A 235 -10.50 -4.81 -14.05
CA ALA A 235 -11.81 -4.94 -14.69
C ALA A 235 -11.77 -4.72 -16.22
N GLN A 236 -10.81 -3.95 -16.73
CA GLN A 236 -10.55 -3.82 -18.17
C GLN A 236 -9.91 -5.09 -18.77
N GLY A 237 -9.42 -5.99 -17.91
CA GLY A 237 -8.86 -7.28 -18.29
C GLY A 237 -7.59 -7.18 -19.14
N TYR A 238 -7.17 -8.33 -19.68
CA TYR A 238 -5.90 -8.45 -20.40
C TYR A 238 -5.79 -7.49 -21.61
N THR A 239 -6.91 -7.06 -22.22
CA THR A 239 -6.96 -6.18 -23.39
C THR A 239 -7.05 -4.68 -23.10
N GLY A 240 -7.11 -4.28 -21.83
CA GLY A 240 -7.28 -2.87 -21.42
C GLY A 240 -6.16 -1.93 -21.88
N TYR A 241 -6.53 -0.67 -22.13
CA TYR A 241 -5.59 0.41 -22.49
C TYR A 241 -4.57 0.68 -21.37
N SER A 242 -4.98 0.53 -20.10
CA SER A 242 -4.09 0.71 -18.94
C SER A 242 -2.98 -0.34 -18.90
N LEU A 243 -3.31 -1.62 -19.14
CA LEU A 243 -2.31 -2.69 -19.13
C LEU A 243 -1.36 -2.65 -20.34
N SER A 244 -1.81 -2.01 -21.44
CA SER A 244 -1.02 -1.83 -22.67
C SER A 244 -0.03 -0.66 -22.57
N ASN A 245 -0.21 0.27 -21.63
CA ASN A 245 0.62 1.46 -21.47
C ASN A 245 1.34 1.49 -20.13
N GLU A 246 2.66 1.32 -20.16
CA GLU A 246 3.50 1.27 -18.96
C GLU A 246 3.40 2.53 -18.08
N TRP A 247 3.18 3.70 -18.69
CA TRP A 247 3.12 4.98 -17.97
C TRP A 247 1.98 5.02 -16.94
N THR A 248 0.88 4.30 -17.17
CA THR A 248 -0.27 4.30 -16.26
C THR A 248 0.09 3.66 -14.92
N LEU A 249 0.87 2.57 -14.94
CA LEU A 249 1.39 1.94 -13.73
C LEU A 249 2.31 2.90 -12.98
N TYR A 250 3.25 3.56 -13.65
CA TYR A 250 4.15 4.47 -12.94
C TYR A 250 3.45 5.69 -12.34
N VAL A 251 2.48 6.27 -13.03
CA VAL A 251 1.77 7.47 -12.56
C VAL A 251 0.71 7.14 -11.51
N PHE A 252 -0.14 6.15 -11.76
CA PHE A 252 -1.26 5.83 -10.88
C PHE A 252 -0.94 4.80 -9.80
N ASP A 253 0.27 4.22 -9.82
CA ASP A 253 0.71 3.25 -8.84
C ASP A 253 1.96 3.72 -8.10
N ALA A 254 3.08 3.86 -8.83
CA ALA A 254 4.40 4.11 -8.26
C ALA A 254 4.50 5.52 -7.65
N LEU A 255 4.07 6.53 -8.42
CA LEU A 255 4.10 7.93 -8.01
C LEU A 255 3.18 8.20 -6.82
N LEU A 256 1.95 7.66 -6.85
CA LEU A 256 1.01 7.82 -5.72
C LEU A 256 1.60 7.23 -4.44
N MET A 257 2.21 6.04 -4.50
CA MET A 257 2.82 5.43 -3.31
C MET A 257 4.09 6.13 -2.87
N TRP A 258 4.89 6.66 -3.79
CA TRP A 258 6.03 7.47 -3.40
C TRP A 258 5.58 8.75 -2.68
N ILE A 259 4.55 9.44 -3.17
CA ILE A 259 3.98 10.63 -2.49
C ILE A 259 3.47 10.25 -1.09
N VAL A 260 2.84 9.07 -0.93
CA VAL A 260 2.47 8.54 0.39
C VAL A 260 3.67 8.46 1.32
N THR A 261 4.82 7.92 0.86
CA THR A 261 6.04 7.87 1.67
C THR A 261 6.58 9.26 2.01
N VAL A 262 6.48 10.23 1.09
CA VAL A 262 6.93 11.62 1.32
C VAL A 262 6.07 12.33 2.36
N ILE A 263 4.73 12.24 2.25
CA ILE A 263 3.81 12.83 3.23
C ILE A 263 4.05 12.23 4.62
N PHE A 264 4.23 10.90 4.68
CA PHE A 264 4.53 10.19 5.92
C PHE A 264 5.88 10.61 6.52
N ALA A 265 6.91 10.73 5.68
CA ALA A 265 8.25 11.16 6.05
C ALA A 265 8.25 12.61 6.57
N TRP A 266 7.47 13.50 5.95
CA TRP A 266 7.35 14.89 6.35
C TRP A 266 6.64 15.02 7.70
N ARG A 267 5.46 14.39 7.85
CA ARG A 267 4.65 14.47 9.07
C ARG A 267 4.76 13.26 9.98
N PHE A 268 5.99 12.78 10.15
CA PHE A 268 6.26 11.56 10.91
C PHE A 268 5.71 11.64 12.35
N PRO A 269 4.95 10.62 12.81
CA PRO A 269 4.24 10.66 14.09
C PRO A 269 5.13 10.32 15.29
N SER A 270 6.29 10.98 15.43
CA SER A 270 7.30 10.65 16.47
C SER A 270 6.83 10.89 17.91
N GLN A 271 5.82 11.73 18.12
CA GLN A 271 5.39 12.16 19.45
C GLN A 271 4.26 11.31 20.04
N LEU A 272 3.72 10.34 19.28
CA LEU A 272 2.60 9.51 19.74
C LEU A 272 2.99 8.59 20.91
N ASP A 273 4.17 7.97 20.89
CA ASP A 273 4.60 7.08 21.98
C ASP A 273 5.00 7.88 23.25
N ALA A 274 5.60 9.06 23.09
CA ALA A 274 5.92 9.95 24.21
C ALA A 274 4.65 10.47 24.91
N GLY A 275 3.60 10.77 24.14
CA GLY A 275 2.30 11.17 24.68
C GLY A 275 1.55 10.04 25.40
N LEU A 276 1.78 8.79 24.99
CA LEU A 276 1.22 7.62 25.68
C LEU A 276 1.91 7.39 27.03
N SER A 277 3.24 7.51 27.12
CA SER A 277 3.96 7.36 28.40
C SER A 277 3.60 8.46 29.40
N SER A 278 3.55 9.73 28.98
CA SER A 278 3.20 10.83 29.89
C SER A 278 1.75 10.72 30.38
N SER A 279 0.83 10.30 29.51
CA SER A 279 -0.57 10.09 29.88
C SER A 279 -0.76 8.95 30.88
N SER A 280 0.14 7.96 30.91
CA SER A 280 0.15 6.88 31.91
C SER A 280 0.73 7.36 33.25
N ASP A 281 1.77 8.20 33.22
CA ASP A 281 2.40 8.74 34.42
C ASP A 281 1.47 9.70 35.18
N ASP A 282 0.70 10.53 34.46
CA ASP A 282 -0.34 11.39 35.05
C ASP A 282 -1.45 10.58 35.76
N VAL A 283 -1.70 9.34 35.34
CA VAL A 283 -2.64 8.43 36.03
C VAL A 283 -1.99 7.85 37.28
N GLY A 284 -0.72 7.46 37.21
CA GLY A 284 0.03 6.96 38.37
C GLY A 284 0.14 7.99 39.49
N LEU A 285 0.36 9.27 39.15
CA LEU A 285 0.42 10.36 40.13
C LEU A 285 -0.93 10.65 40.79
N ASN A 286 -2.03 10.64 40.02
CA ASN A 286 -3.38 10.87 40.55
C ASN A 286 -3.95 9.69 41.37
N TYR A 287 -3.32 8.52 41.33
CA TYR A 287 -3.73 7.32 42.07
C TYR A 287 -2.85 7.01 43.29
N SER A 288 -2.06 7.98 43.75
CA SER A 288 -1.40 7.85 45.07
C SER A 288 -2.49 7.94 46.14
N PRO A 289 -2.81 6.87 46.90
CA PRO A 289 -3.74 7.00 48.01
C PRO A 289 -3.15 8.03 48.97
N GLN A 290 -3.86 9.14 49.18
CA GLN A 290 -3.54 10.07 50.25
C GLN A 290 -3.55 9.27 51.55
N LYS A 291 -2.35 9.05 52.12
CA LYS A 291 -2.18 8.42 53.43
C LYS A 291 -2.75 9.30 54.51
#